data_AF-A0A396G686-F1
#
_entry.id   AF-A0A396G686-F1
#
_cell.length_a   1.000
_cell.length_b   1.000
_cell.length_c   1.000
_cell.angle_alpha   90.00
_cell.angle_beta   90.00
_cell.angle_gamma   90.00
#
_symmetry.space_group_name_H-M   'P 1'
#
loop_
_entity.id
_entity.type
_entity.pdbx_description
1 polymer ?
#
loop_
_entity_poly.entity_id
_entity_poly.type
_entity_poly.pdbx_seq_one_letter_code
_entity_poly.pdbx_strand_id
1 'polypeptide(L)'
;MKRNQKRFVIVFLAVIFMLGMSVQVSAGSKVMYVGQTYRINVSGNYKWSSANKRILRVKGKKITPRKAGKTYIRGIRKVKGKKIVKRIWIVVKNPYINKKRVTLASGKQLKLKLTGTKVLRWKSSDKRIATVSSAGIVKGKKGGTVRITATGKNKKKYTCIVKVKAVQKKTVAVPTATPVPTATPTPIPAPNAYLIGHRGYKTTAPENTFASFRTAVAKGYKAIETDVRFTSDKVPVLLHNATINRTSNGQGYISAMTYEEARTYDFGSWMGEAYVGEQIPNFKEFIGFCKANFVHPYIELKKDASTNYEDIQGLYEIVCAEGMQQNVSWFSFDYDYMLWMKEIAPTADIGIVLPGKASLGITEDVFGKLENLKTGINTVFVSDYARKISPAVLLRCKEEEIDLVARDITSMEEWYALDPYYRAAFADAV
;
A
#
# COMPACT_ATOMS: atom_id res chain seq x y z
N MET A 1 61.79 -30.85 -54.06
CA MET A 1 60.98 -29.63 -53.78
C MET A 1 60.02 -29.89 -52.62
N LYS A 2 60.36 -29.51 -51.39
CA LYS A 2 59.41 -29.47 -50.26
C LYS A 2 59.54 -28.09 -49.60
N ARG A 3 58.50 -27.28 -49.78
CA ARG A 3 58.46 -25.85 -49.40
C ARG A 3 58.02 -25.76 -47.93
N ASN A 4 58.82 -25.06 -47.13
CA ASN A 4 58.60 -24.73 -45.72
C ASN A 4 57.21 -24.07 -45.50
N GLN A 5 56.36 -24.70 -44.69
CA GLN A 5 55.25 -24.01 -44.02
C GLN A 5 55.62 -23.75 -42.55
N LYS A 6 55.98 -22.51 -42.22
CA LYS A 6 56.06 -22.02 -40.84
C LYS A 6 54.63 -21.96 -40.29
N ARG A 7 54.30 -22.80 -39.32
CA ARG A 7 53.07 -22.68 -38.52
C ARG A 7 53.23 -21.50 -37.56
N PHE A 8 52.51 -20.40 -37.82
CA PHE A 8 52.27 -19.36 -36.82
C PHE A 8 51.30 -19.90 -35.77
N VAL A 9 51.78 -20.06 -34.53
CA VAL A 9 50.91 -20.28 -33.37
C VAL A 9 50.38 -18.89 -32.96
N ILE A 10 49.16 -18.56 -33.38
CA ILE A 10 48.43 -17.41 -32.85
C ILE A 10 47.92 -17.80 -31.48
N VAL A 11 48.61 -17.34 -30.43
CA VAL A 11 48.10 -17.36 -29.07
C VAL A 11 46.95 -16.36 -28.99
N PHE A 12 45.71 -16.85 -29.07
CA PHE A 12 44.53 -16.05 -28.74
C PHE A 12 44.59 -15.75 -27.23
N LEU A 13 45.19 -14.61 -26.88
CA LEU A 13 44.99 -14.01 -25.58
C LEU A 13 43.53 -13.57 -25.53
N ALA A 14 42.66 -14.45 -25.05
CA ALA A 14 41.27 -14.14 -24.77
C ALA A 14 41.24 -13.09 -23.65
N VAL A 15 41.36 -11.82 -24.02
CA VAL A 15 40.97 -10.71 -23.17
C VAL A 15 39.45 -10.82 -23.06
N ILE A 16 39.01 -11.58 -22.07
CA ILE A 16 37.63 -11.55 -21.61
C ILE A 16 37.40 -10.13 -21.11
N PHE A 17 36.90 -9.27 -21.99
CA PHE A 17 36.24 -8.05 -21.58
C PHE A 17 35.04 -8.50 -20.76
N MET A 18 35.21 -8.62 -19.43
CA MET A 18 34.08 -8.64 -18.51
C MET A 18 33.39 -7.28 -18.65
N LEU A 19 32.50 -7.18 -19.63
CA LEU A 19 31.47 -6.15 -19.71
C LEU A 19 30.61 -6.32 -18.45
N GLY A 20 31.08 -5.71 -17.36
CA GLY A 20 30.29 -5.55 -16.16
C GLY A 20 29.05 -4.78 -16.55
N MET A 21 27.92 -5.49 -16.68
CA MET A 21 26.60 -4.92 -16.95
C MET A 21 26.35 -3.79 -15.94
N SER A 22 26.59 -2.56 -16.36
CA SER A 22 26.33 -1.36 -15.57
C SER A 22 24.92 -0.90 -15.92
N VAL A 23 24.08 -0.70 -14.91
CA VAL A 23 22.75 -0.13 -15.13
C VAL A 23 22.89 1.31 -15.60
N GLN A 24 22.25 1.66 -16.71
CA GLN A 24 22.22 3.04 -17.20
C GLN A 24 21.27 3.89 -16.34
N VAL A 25 21.72 5.07 -15.93
CA VAL A 25 20.98 6.01 -15.09
C VAL A 25 20.51 7.14 -15.98
N SER A 26 19.20 7.19 -16.24
CA SER A 26 18.52 8.35 -16.83
C SER A 26 18.28 9.44 -15.76
N ALA A 27 17.83 10.62 -16.18
CA ALA A 27 17.54 11.73 -15.27
C ALA A 27 16.52 11.41 -14.14
N GLY A 28 15.75 10.31 -14.25
CA GLY A 28 14.72 9.90 -13.29
C GLY A 28 15.14 8.86 -12.23
N SER A 29 16.34 8.28 -12.30
CA SER A 29 16.74 7.21 -11.36
C SER A 29 17.23 7.75 -10.00
N LYS A 30 16.35 7.79 -9.00
CA LYS A 30 16.63 8.29 -7.63
C LYS A 30 17.15 7.23 -6.65
N VAL A 31 17.06 5.92 -6.93
CA VAL A 31 17.45 4.86 -5.98
C VAL A 31 18.56 3.96 -6.53
N MET A 32 19.61 3.73 -5.72
CA MET A 32 20.74 2.86 -6.05
C MET A 32 21.05 1.88 -4.92
N TYR A 33 21.72 0.77 -5.22
CA TYR A 33 22.04 -0.27 -4.23
C TYR A 33 23.54 -0.44 -4.02
N VAL A 34 23.94 -0.60 -2.75
CA VAL A 34 25.33 -0.89 -2.36
C VAL A 34 25.81 -2.18 -3.04
N GLY A 35 27.02 -2.13 -3.63
CA GLY A 35 27.62 -3.26 -4.33
C GLY A 35 27.23 -3.40 -5.81
N GLN A 36 26.35 -2.53 -6.32
CA GLN A 36 26.09 -2.40 -7.75
C GLN A 36 26.94 -1.30 -8.39
N THR A 37 27.02 -1.30 -9.72
CA THR A 37 27.67 -0.25 -10.49
C THR A 37 26.66 0.34 -11.48
N TYR A 38 26.65 1.66 -11.54
CA TYR A 38 25.75 2.41 -12.40
C TYR A 38 26.55 3.33 -13.35
N ARG A 39 25.95 3.73 -14.47
CA ARG A 39 26.52 4.68 -15.42
C ARG A 39 25.62 5.89 -15.62
N ILE A 40 26.19 7.08 -15.56
CA ILE A 40 25.52 8.35 -15.85
C ILE A 40 25.22 8.41 -17.35
N ASN A 41 23.95 8.45 -17.71
CA ASN A 41 23.50 8.69 -19.08
C ASN A 41 22.88 10.09 -19.19
N VAL A 42 23.74 11.11 -19.13
CA VAL A 42 23.37 12.52 -19.32
C VAL A 42 24.17 13.07 -20.50
N SER A 43 23.46 13.70 -21.45
CA SER A 43 24.06 14.34 -22.62
C SER A 43 24.87 15.58 -22.22
N GLY A 44 25.93 15.85 -22.98
CA GLY A 44 26.85 16.95 -22.73
C GLY A 44 28.08 16.58 -21.87
N ASN A 45 29.15 17.34 -22.07
CA ASN A 45 30.48 17.11 -21.48
C ASN A 45 30.58 17.60 -20.02
N TYR A 46 29.74 17.04 -19.15
CA TYR A 46 29.77 17.34 -17.71
C TYR A 46 30.90 16.58 -17.00
N LYS A 47 31.65 17.29 -16.15
CA LYS A 47 32.56 16.71 -15.16
C LYS A 47 31.77 16.39 -13.90
N TRP A 48 31.59 15.11 -13.59
CA TRP A 48 30.77 14.65 -12.47
C TRP A 48 31.59 14.37 -11.21
N SER A 49 31.02 14.75 -10.07
CA SER A 49 31.58 14.53 -8.73
C SER A 49 30.48 14.13 -7.76
N SER A 50 30.83 13.41 -6.69
CA SER A 50 29.89 13.10 -5.60
C SER A 50 29.94 14.18 -4.53
N ALA A 51 28.79 14.60 -4.01
CA ALA A 51 28.72 15.47 -2.85
C ALA A 51 29.19 14.76 -1.57
N ASN A 52 28.84 13.48 -1.42
CA ASN A 52 29.29 12.65 -0.30
C ASN A 52 29.93 11.36 -0.81
N LYS A 53 31.28 11.36 -0.85
CA LYS A 53 32.10 10.21 -1.30
C LYS A 53 31.99 8.98 -0.38
N ARG A 54 31.55 9.14 0.88
CA ARG A 54 31.29 8.02 1.80
C ARG A 54 30.03 7.25 1.40
N ILE A 55 29.01 7.93 0.89
CA ILE A 55 27.75 7.32 0.43
C ILE A 55 27.90 6.74 -0.98
N LEU A 56 28.45 7.51 -1.93
CA LEU A 56 28.70 7.03 -3.29
C LEU A 56 29.92 7.71 -3.92
N ARG A 57 30.66 6.99 -4.76
CA ARG A 57 31.80 7.51 -5.51
C ARG A 57 31.44 7.67 -6.99
N VAL A 58 31.94 8.74 -7.61
CA VAL A 58 31.86 8.95 -9.06
C VAL A 58 33.28 8.97 -9.65
N LYS A 59 33.52 8.20 -10.70
CA LYS A 59 34.76 8.25 -11.51
C LYS A 59 34.35 8.30 -12.99
N GLY A 60 34.56 9.45 -13.65
CA GLY A 60 34.01 9.70 -14.98
C GLY A 60 32.48 9.60 -14.98
N LYS A 61 31.91 8.76 -15.84
CA LYS A 61 30.47 8.45 -15.86
C LYS A 61 30.07 7.28 -14.93
N LYS A 62 31.01 6.63 -14.24
CA LYS A 62 30.73 5.46 -13.39
C LYS A 62 30.36 5.91 -11.97
N ILE A 63 29.22 5.43 -11.46
CA ILE A 63 28.79 5.61 -10.07
C ILE A 63 28.94 4.29 -9.32
N THR A 64 29.51 4.35 -8.12
CA THR A 64 29.68 3.22 -7.21
C THR A 64 29.11 3.57 -5.83
N PRO A 65 27.90 3.12 -5.50
CA PRO A 65 27.34 3.26 -4.15
C PRO A 65 28.13 2.42 -3.14
N ARG A 66 28.41 3.01 -1.97
CA ARG A 66 29.26 2.43 -0.92
C ARG A 66 28.53 2.22 0.39
N LYS A 67 27.70 3.18 0.80
CA LYS A 67 26.95 3.15 2.06
C LYS A 67 25.52 3.63 1.82
N ALA A 68 24.56 3.05 2.52
CA ALA A 68 23.18 3.52 2.49
C ALA A 68 23.08 4.97 3.00
N GLY A 69 22.21 5.78 2.41
CA GLY A 69 22.03 7.19 2.74
C GLY A 69 21.59 8.03 1.55
N LYS A 70 21.19 9.28 1.81
CA LYS A 70 20.80 10.26 0.80
C LYS A 70 21.99 11.17 0.46
N THR A 71 22.22 11.47 -0.81
CA THR A 71 23.24 12.42 -1.29
C THR A 71 22.87 12.89 -2.71
N TYR A 72 23.68 13.74 -3.33
CA TYR A 72 23.58 14.02 -4.76
C TYR A 72 24.93 13.88 -5.46
N ILE A 73 24.89 13.74 -6.79
CA ILE A 73 26.05 13.95 -7.67
C ILE A 73 25.92 15.31 -8.36
N ARG A 74 27.06 15.98 -8.55
CA ARG A 74 27.16 17.30 -9.17
C ARG A 74 27.96 17.21 -10.45
N GLY A 75 27.32 17.56 -11.57
CA GLY A 75 27.93 17.70 -12.89
C GLY A 75 28.19 19.17 -13.20
N ILE A 76 29.40 19.49 -13.66
CA ILE A 76 29.79 20.86 -14.04
C ILE A 76 30.23 20.85 -15.50
N ARG A 77 29.65 21.73 -16.33
CA ARG A 77 30.05 21.98 -17.73
C ARG A 77 30.29 23.47 -17.93
N LYS A 78 31.33 23.85 -18.68
CA LYS A 78 31.56 25.25 -19.12
C LYS A 78 31.08 25.42 -20.56
N VAL A 79 30.32 26.46 -20.84
CA VAL A 79 29.85 26.83 -22.20
C VAL A 79 30.02 28.34 -22.35
N LYS A 80 30.82 28.78 -23.35
CA LYS A 80 31.11 30.21 -23.59
C LYS A 80 31.45 30.99 -22.30
N GLY A 81 32.37 30.47 -21.49
CA GLY A 81 32.77 31.07 -20.20
C GLY A 81 31.77 30.87 -19.04
N LYS A 82 30.49 30.57 -19.30
CA LYS A 82 29.48 30.37 -18.26
C LYS A 82 29.49 28.93 -17.70
N LYS A 83 29.37 28.80 -16.38
CA LYS A 83 29.36 27.53 -15.65
C LYS A 83 27.93 27.01 -15.49
N ILE A 84 27.63 25.86 -16.09
CA ILE A 84 26.37 25.14 -15.93
C ILE A 84 26.56 24.04 -14.89
N VAL A 85 25.72 24.02 -13.85
CA VAL A 85 25.75 23.03 -12.77
C VAL A 85 24.48 22.20 -12.79
N LYS A 86 24.61 20.87 -12.77
CA LYS A 86 23.49 19.94 -12.63
C LYS A 86 23.65 19.11 -11.37
N ARG A 87 22.57 18.96 -10.59
CA ARG A 87 22.52 18.09 -9.41
C ARG A 87 21.55 16.94 -9.69
N ILE A 88 21.94 15.73 -9.32
CA ILE A 88 21.06 14.54 -9.36
C ILE A 88 21.04 13.95 -7.95
N TRP A 89 19.88 14.00 -7.31
CA TRP A 89 19.66 13.42 -5.98
C TRP A 89 19.55 11.90 -6.05
N ILE A 90 20.22 11.23 -5.11
CA ILE A 90 20.37 9.78 -5.05
C ILE A 90 20.16 9.30 -3.62
N VAL A 91 19.30 8.30 -3.49
CA VAL A 91 19.10 7.49 -2.29
C VAL A 91 19.81 6.16 -2.50
N VAL A 92 20.84 5.88 -1.71
CA VAL A 92 21.51 4.59 -1.69
C VAL A 92 20.86 3.70 -0.63
N LYS A 93 20.47 2.48 -1.01
CA LYS A 93 19.93 1.45 -0.11
C LYS A 93 20.87 0.24 -0.05
N ASN A 94 20.83 -0.53 1.03
CA ASN A 94 21.45 -1.85 1.07
C ASN A 94 20.57 -2.85 0.31
N PRO A 95 21.14 -3.87 -0.36
CA PRO A 95 20.35 -4.99 -0.85
C PRO A 95 19.58 -5.65 0.30
N TYR A 96 18.38 -6.17 0.01
CA TYR A 96 17.51 -6.76 1.02
C TYR A 96 16.67 -7.90 0.44
N ILE A 97 16.34 -8.86 1.29
CA ILE A 97 15.34 -9.89 0.98
C ILE A 97 13.97 -9.36 1.38
N ASN A 98 12.95 -9.59 0.54
CA ASN A 98 11.61 -9.05 0.73
C ASN A 98 10.94 -9.46 2.06
N LYS A 99 11.26 -10.65 2.59
CA LYS A 99 10.71 -11.14 3.86
C LYS A 99 11.81 -11.70 4.76
N LYS A 100 11.82 -11.31 6.04
CA LYS A 100 12.76 -11.82 7.06
C LYS A 100 12.17 -12.94 7.91
N ARG A 101 10.84 -13.00 8.05
CA ARG A 101 10.08 -14.09 8.66
C ARG A 101 8.79 -14.31 7.88
N VAL A 102 8.32 -15.55 7.82
CA VAL A 102 7.05 -15.94 7.17
C VAL A 102 6.50 -17.20 7.84
N THR A 103 5.19 -17.37 7.78
CA THR A 103 4.51 -18.61 8.18
C THR A 103 3.82 -19.23 6.96
N LEU A 104 3.92 -20.55 6.78
CA LEU A 104 3.41 -21.27 5.61
C LEU A 104 2.69 -22.54 6.08
N ALA A 105 1.55 -22.91 5.50
CA ALA A 105 0.97 -24.23 5.76
C ALA A 105 1.77 -25.33 5.03
N SER A 106 1.79 -26.55 5.59
CA SER A 106 2.42 -27.68 4.90
C SER A 106 1.81 -27.88 3.50
N GLY A 107 2.66 -28.10 2.49
CA GLY A 107 2.25 -28.23 1.09
C GLY A 107 2.17 -26.91 0.30
N LYS A 108 2.06 -25.75 0.98
CA LYS A 108 1.99 -24.44 0.32
C LYS A 108 3.36 -23.92 -0.11
N GLN A 109 3.36 -22.89 -0.97
CA GLN A 109 4.58 -22.29 -1.52
C GLN A 109 4.52 -20.76 -1.43
N LEU A 110 5.68 -20.10 -1.36
CA LEU A 110 5.81 -18.64 -1.47
C LEU A 110 7.10 -18.28 -2.22
N LYS A 111 7.20 -17.06 -2.74
CA LYS A 111 8.40 -16.58 -3.44
C LYS A 111 9.18 -15.56 -2.61
N LEU A 112 10.45 -15.87 -2.34
CA LEU A 112 11.40 -14.91 -1.78
C LEU A 112 12.15 -14.20 -2.92
N LYS A 113 12.29 -12.88 -2.79
CA LYS A 113 12.99 -12.01 -3.76
C LYS A 113 14.12 -11.27 -3.06
N LEU A 114 15.32 -11.35 -3.63
CA LEU A 114 16.46 -10.53 -3.23
C LEU A 114 16.55 -9.32 -4.15
N THR A 115 16.37 -8.13 -3.58
CA THR A 115 16.42 -6.85 -4.30
C THR A 115 17.77 -6.16 -4.08
N GLY A 116 18.27 -5.48 -5.11
CA GLY A 116 19.53 -4.73 -5.06
C GLY A 116 20.79 -5.57 -5.30
N THR A 117 20.67 -6.88 -5.50
CA THR A 117 21.75 -7.73 -5.99
C THR A 117 21.23 -9.00 -6.67
N LYS A 118 22.03 -9.60 -7.57
CA LYS A 118 21.70 -10.89 -8.17
C LYS A 118 21.92 -11.99 -7.13
N VAL A 119 21.02 -12.98 -7.08
CA VAL A 119 21.18 -14.17 -6.24
C VAL A 119 22.14 -15.14 -6.94
N LEU A 120 23.14 -15.63 -6.21
CA LEU A 120 24.01 -16.71 -6.65
C LEU A 120 23.48 -18.09 -6.23
N ARG A 121 22.92 -18.19 -5.03
CA ARG A 121 22.46 -19.47 -4.48
C ARG A 121 21.38 -19.28 -3.44
N TRP A 122 20.37 -20.14 -3.49
CA TRP A 122 19.39 -20.35 -2.43
C TRP A 122 19.73 -21.62 -1.64
N LYS A 123 19.53 -21.59 -0.31
CA LYS A 123 19.73 -22.75 0.56
C LYS A 123 18.65 -22.80 1.63
N SER A 124 18.07 -23.97 1.84
CA SER A 124 17.31 -24.30 3.05
C SER A 124 18.23 -24.94 4.08
N SER A 125 18.07 -24.56 5.35
CA SER A 125 18.78 -25.21 6.47
C SER A 125 18.23 -26.60 6.78
N ASP A 126 16.94 -26.86 6.53
CA ASP A 126 16.33 -28.19 6.63
C ASP A 126 15.32 -28.41 5.50
N LYS A 127 15.72 -29.22 4.51
CA LYS A 127 14.89 -29.55 3.34
C LYS A 127 13.69 -30.46 3.66
N ARG A 128 13.62 -31.01 4.88
CA ARG A 128 12.47 -31.80 5.38
C ARG A 128 11.32 -30.89 5.82
N ILE A 129 11.65 -29.70 6.34
CA ILE A 129 10.66 -28.68 6.77
C ILE A 129 10.24 -27.83 5.57
N ALA A 130 11.18 -27.27 4.81
CA ALA A 130 10.89 -26.56 3.56
C ALA A 130 12.04 -26.61 2.55
N THR A 131 11.72 -26.68 1.26
CA THR A 131 12.68 -26.57 0.15
C THR A 131 12.65 -25.17 -0.46
N VAL A 132 13.73 -24.76 -1.14
CA VAL A 132 13.77 -23.52 -1.93
C VAL A 132 14.38 -23.79 -3.31
N SER A 133 13.75 -23.28 -4.38
CA SER A 133 14.25 -23.40 -5.75
C SER A 133 15.29 -22.32 -6.09
N SER A 134 15.96 -22.45 -7.25
CA SER A 134 16.87 -21.41 -7.79
C SER A 134 16.15 -20.09 -8.06
N ALA A 135 14.84 -20.13 -8.35
CA ALA A 135 13.99 -18.96 -8.54
C ALA A 135 13.51 -18.32 -7.22
N GLY A 136 13.89 -18.87 -6.06
CA GLY A 136 13.49 -18.38 -4.74
C GLY A 136 12.12 -18.86 -4.28
N ILE A 137 11.54 -19.89 -4.92
CA ILE A 137 10.24 -20.45 -4.52
C ILE A 137 10.47 -21.41 -3.36
N VAL A 138 9.91 -21.08 -2.20
CA VAL A 138 9.96 -21.87 -0.97
C VAL A 138 8.70 -22.73 -0.86
N LYS A 139 8.84 -24.05 -0.68
CA LYS A 139 7.73 -25.00 -0.49
C LYS A 139 7.81 -25.63 0.90
N GLY A 140 6.74 -25.50 1.69
CA GLY A 140 6.62 -26.14 3.01
C GLY A 140 6.28 -27.62 2.88
N LYS A 141 6.88 -28.46 3.74
CA LYS A 141 6.76 -29.92 3.68
C LYS A 141 6.32 -30.56 4.99
N LYS A 142 6.86 -30.09 6.12
CA LYS A 142 6.55 -30.62 7.46
C LYS A 142 6.50 -29.47 8.45
N GLY A 143 5.63 -29.56 9.45
CA GLY A 143 5.56 -28.59 10.54
C GLY A 143 6.93 -28.39 11.21
N GLY A 144 7.30 -27.15 11.46
CA GLY A 144 8.60 -26.80 12.06
C GLY A 144 9.10 -25.43 11.59
N THR A 145 10.27 -25.00 12.06
CA THR A 145 10.88 -23.72 11.66
C THR A 145 12.19 -23.95 10.93
N VAL A 146 12.37 -23.30 9.79
CA VAL A 146 13.55 -23.44 8.94
C VAL A 146 14.04 -22.09 8.43
N ARG A 147 15.36 -21.93 8.33
CA ARG A 147 15.99 -20.75 7.74
C ARG A 147 16.24 -20.97 6.25
N ILE A 148 15.70 -20.10 5.41
CA ILE A 148 16.03 -19.99 3.99
C ILE A 148 17.05 -18.87 3.79
N THR A 149 18.10 -19.12 3.02
CA THR A 149 19.21 -18.17 2.81
C THR A 149 19.43 -17.91 1.32
N ALA A 150 19.35 -16.65 0.90
CA ALA A 150 19.87 -16.17 -0.38
C ALA A 150 21.32 -15.70 -0.22
N THR A 151 22.23 -16.19 -1.05
CA THR A 151 23.60 -15.65 -1.15
C THR A 151 23.64 -14.71 -2.35
N GLY A 152 23.86 -13.42 -2.13
CA GLY A 152 23.96 -12.43 -3.20
C GLY A 152 25.31 -12.46 -3.92
N LYS A 153 25.41 -11.81 -5.10
CA LYS A 153 26.68 -11.65 -5.83
C LYS A 153 27.77 -10.95 -5.01
N ASN A 154 27.36 -10.17 -4.02
CA ASN A 154 28.27 -9.54 -3.06
C ASN A 154 28.77 -10.49 -1.95
N LYS A 155 28.54 -11.81 -2.07
CA LYS A 155 28.86 -12.86 -1.10
C LYS A 155 28.15 -12.72 0.26
N LYS A 156 27.31 -11.70 0.46
CA LYS A 156 26.49 -11.53 1.66
C LYS A 156 25.30 -12.49 1.65
N LYS A 157 24.92 -12.94 2.85
CA LYS A 157 23.78 -13.81 3.09
C LYS A 157 22.57 -13.00 3.55
N TYR A 158 21.39 -13.30 3.00
CA TYR A 158 20.12 -12.70 3.36
C TYR A 158 19.17 -13.82 3.73
N THR A 159 18.60 -13.76 4.93
CA THR A 159 17.90 -14.89 5.53
C THR A 159 16.44 -14.57 5.78
N CYS A 160 15.59 -15.56 5.54
CA CYS A 160 14.20 -15.58 5.95
C CYS A 160 13.97 -16.78 6.88
N ILE A 161 13.29 -16.57 8.01
CA ILE A 161 12.84 -17.64 8.90
C ILE A 161 11.43 -18.06 8.45
N VAL A 162 11.26 -19.32 8.09
CA VAL A 162 10.01 -19.89 7.61
C VAL A 162 9.46 -20.83 8.68
N LYS A 163 8.30 -20.51 9.25
CA LYS A 163 7.56 -21.42 10.14
C LYS A 163 6.53 -22.17 9.31
N VAL A 164 6.64 -23.48 9.22
CA VAL A 164 5.65 -24.33 8.55
C VAL A 164 4.66 -24.83 9.60
N LYS A 165 3.36 -24.59 9.39
CA LYS A 165 2.27 -25.17 10.21
C LYS A 165 1.94 -26.58 9.70
N ALA A 166 1.83 -27.54 10.61
CA ALA A 166 1.39 -28.90 10.26
C ALA A 166 -0.10 -28.89 9.84
N VAL A 167 -0.46 -29.70 8.85
CA VAL A 167 -1.87 -29.95 8.51
C VAL A 167 -2.38 -30.98 9.52
N GLN A 168 -3.37 -30.62 10.33
CA GLN A 168 -4.08 -31.60 11.16
C GLN A 168 -4.95 -32.47 10.25
N LYS A 169 -4.67 -33.78 10.19
CA LYS A 169 -5.63 -34.73 9.62
C LYS A 169 -6.80 -34.81 10.61
N LYS A 170 -7.97 -34.25 10.25
CA LYS A 170 -9.21 -34.57 10.96
C LYS A 170 -9.63 -35.99 10.57
N THR A 171 -9.46 -36.93 11.50
CA THR A 171 -10.12 -38.24 11.43
C THR A 171 -11.56 -38.03 11.90
N VAL A 172 -12.54 -38.24 11.02
CA VAL A 172 -13.96 -38.16 11.38
C VAL A 172 -14.39 -39.54 11.88
N ALA A 173 -14.82 -39.62 13.13
CA ALA A 173 -15.55 -40.78 13.66
C ALA A 173 -17.03 -40.64 13.28
N VAL A 174 -17.65 -41.73 12.85
CA VAL A 174 -19.08 -41.82 12.52
C VAL A 174 -19.85 -42.15 13.81
N PRO A 175 -20.88 -41.38 14.21
CA PRO A 175 -21.86 -41.82 15.19
C PRO A 175 -23.22 -42.11 14.55
N THR A 176 -23.84 -43.16 15.08
CA THR A 176 -25.19 -43.67 14.86
C THR A 176 -26.26 -42.63 15.17
N ALA A 177 -27.35 -42.65 14.38
CA ALA A 177 -28.45 -41.71 14.42
C ALA A 177 -29.34 -41.83 15.68
N THR A 178 -29.77 -40.67 16.20
CA THR A 178 -30.87 -40.47 17.17
C THR A 178 -31.49 -39.09 16.83
N PRO A 179 -32.81 -38.88 17.00
CA PRO A 179 -33.57 -37.96 16.17
C PRO A 179 -33.26 -36.49 16.42
N VAL A 180 -33.36 -35.71 15.35
CA VAL A 180 -32.99 -34.28 15.25
C VAL A 180 -33.98 -33.42 16.05
N PRO A 181 -33.55 -32.69 17.09
CA PRO A 181 -34.22 -31.46 17.47
C PRO A 181 -33.79 -30.36 16.49
N THR A 182 -34.77 -29.61 15.98
CA THR A 182 -34.55 -28.43 15.14
C THR A 182 -33.52 -27.51 15.80
N ALA A 183 -32.32 -27.43 15.22
CA ALA A 183 -31.24 -26.64 15.76
C ALA A 183 -31.59 -25.15 15.69
N THR A 184 -31.73 -24.52 16.85
CA THR A 184 -31.54 -23.08 16.99
C THR A 184 -30.12 -22.75 16.50
N PRO A 185 -29.91 -21.79 15.58
CA PRO A 185 -28.58 -21.48 15.07
C PRO A 185 -27.67 -21.06 16.23
N THR A 186 -26.60 -21.83 16.43
CA THR A 186 -25.48 -21.46 17.30
C THR A 186 -25.01 -20.05 16.94
N PRO A 187 -24.84 -19.12 17.89
CA PRO A 187 -24.32 -17.79 17.59
C PRO A 187 -22.95 -17.91 16.92
N ILE A 188 -22.84 -17.46 15.68
CA ILE A 188 -21.55 -17.31 15.01
C ILE A 188 -20.76 -16.29 15.85
N PRO A 189 -19.59 -16.63 16.41
CA PRO A 189 -18.82 -15.67 17.18
C PRO A 189 -18.53 -14.46 16.30
N ALA A 190 -18.83 -13.26 16.80
CA ALA A 190 -18.63 -12.02 16.06
C ALA A 190 -17.21 -11.98 15.46
N PRO A 191 -17.04 -11.56 14.21
CA PRO A 191 -15.70 -11.41 13.64
C PRO A 191 -14.90 -10.43 14.51
N ASN A 192 -13.57 -10.57 14.56
CA ASN A 192 -12.68 -9.60 15.24
C ASN A 192 -12.67 -8.21 14.55
N ALA A 193 -13.63 -7.96 13.68
CA ALA A 193 -13.84 -6.77 12.89
C ALA A 193 -14.84 -5.83 13.60
N TYR A 194 -14.83 -4.54 13.26
CA TYR A 194 -15.89 -3.60 13.63
C TYR A 194 -16.66 -3.07 12.42
N LEU A 195 -17.91 -2.68 12.63
CA LEU A 195 -18.69 -1.96 11.63
C LEU A 195 -18.26 -0.49 11.56
N ILE A 196 -18.21 0.05 10.35
CA ILE A 196 -17.91 1.44 10.02
C ILE A 196 -19.21 2.09 9.58
N GLY A 197 -19.57 3.22 10.21
CA GLY A 197 -20.72 4.02 9.77
C GLY A 197 -20.38 4.66 8.43
N HIS A 198 -20.93 4.12 7.33
CA HIS A 198 -20.66 4.59 5.97
C HIS A 198 -21.30 5.97 5.76
N ARG A 199 -20.47 7.02 5.63
CA ARG A 199 -20.89 8.43 5.62
C ARG A 199 -21.65 8.83 6.90
N GLY A 200 -21.25 8.25 8.02
CA GLY A 200 -22.00 8.23 9.28
C GLY A 200 -23.09 7.16 9.28
N TYR A 201 -24.24 7.42 9.89
CA TYR A 201 -25.40 6.53 9.87
C TYR A 201 -26.40 6.97 8.78
N LYS A 202 -25.98 6.86 7.52
CA LYS A 202 -26.73 7.38 6.37
C LYS A 202 -28.09 6.72 6.11
N THR A 203 -28.39 5.62 6.78
CA THR A 203 -29.67 4.90 6.65
C THR A 203 -30.84 5.71 7.18
N THR A 204 -30.64 6.54 8.21
CA THR A 204 -31.72 7.34 8.83
C THR A 204 -31.36 8.80 9.06
N ALA A 205 -30.14 9.23 8.73
CA ALA A 205 -29.66 10.59 8.89
C ALA A 205 -28.90 11.05 7.62
N PRO A 206 -28.90 12.35 7.28
CA PRO A 206 -28.33 12.82 6.03
C PRO A 206 -26.83 12.54 5.93
N GLU A 207 -26.39 11.83 4.90
CA GLU A 207 -25.00 11.38 4.75
C GLU A 207 -23.97 12.53 4.85
N ASN A 208 -22.79 12.24 5.40
CA ASN A 208 -21.68 13.21 5.54
C ASN A 208 -22.05 14.49 6.33
N THR A 209 -23.01 14.43 7.26
CA THR A 209 -23.39 15.53 8.17
C THR A 209 -23.09 15.19 9.63
N PHE A 210 -23.08 16.20 10.51
CA PHE A 210 -22.95 15.94 11.95
C PHE A 210 -24.15 15.20 12.54
N ALA A 211 -25.37 15.38 12.00
CA ALA A 211 -26.51 14.54 12.38
C ALA A 211 -26.22 13.05 12.16
N SER A 212 -25.67 12.71 10.98
CA SER A 212 -25.32 11.33 10.65
C SER A 212 -24.17 10.78 11.51
N PHE A 213 -23.16 11.60 11.80
CA PHE A 213 -22.04 11.17 12.67
C PHE A 213 -22.47 10.98 14.13
N ARG A 214 -23.27 11.90 14.69
CA ARG A 214 -23.85 11.76 16.04
C ARG A 214 -24.71 10.51 16.14
N THR A 215 -25.50 10.22 15.12
CA THR A 215 -26.34 9.02 15.06
C THR A 215 -25.49 7.75 15.05
N ALA A 216 -24.39 7.71 14.28
CA ALA A 216 -23.47 6.57 14.28
C ALA A 216 -22.86 6.33 15.67
N VAL A 217 -22.40 7.39 16.35
CA VAL A 217 -21.88 7.29 17.73
C VAL A 217 -22.95 6.76 18.69
N ALA A 218 -24.17 7.30 18.62
CA ALA A 218 -25.29 6.88 19.47
C ALA A 218 -25.68 5.40 19.23
N LYS A 219 -25.49 4.89 18.01
CA LYS A 219 -25.67 3.47 17.65
C LYS A 219 -24.49 2.58 18.05
N GLY A 220 -23.43 3.15 18.63
CA GLY A 220 -22.29 2.40 19.15
C GLY A 220 -21.18 2.11 18.14
N TYR A 221 -21.23 2.71 16.94
CA TYR A 221 -20.18 2.57 15.95
C TYR A 221 -18.83 3.06 16.50
N LYS A 222 -17.78 2.26 16.29
CA LYS A 222 -16.40 2.59 16.71
C LYS A 222 -15.57 3.21 15.60
N ALA A 223 -16.11 3.25 14.39
CA ALA A 223 -15.51 3.91 13.25
C ALA A 223 -16.58 4.56 12.39
N ILE A 224 -16.20 5.64 11.73
CA ILE A 224 -17.06 6.41 10.82
C ILE A 224 -16.27 6.65 9.54
N GLU A 225 -16.92 6.47 8.40
CA GLU A 225 -16.37 6.84 7.11
C GLU A 225 -16.92 8.18 6.63
N THR A 226 -16.11 8.90 5.86
CA THR A 226 -16.51 10.10 5.16
C THR A 226 -15.74 10.30 3.85
N ASP A 227 -16.32 11.08 2.94
CA ASP A 227 -15.74 11.48 1.66
C ASP A 227 -15.20 12.92 1.71
N VAL A 228 -13.93 13.13 1.42
CA VAL A 228 -13.32 14.48 1.42
C VAL A 228 -13.21 15.05 0.01
N ARG A 229 -13.65 16.30 -0.13
CA ARG A 229 -13.52 17.15 -1.31
C ARG A 229 -13.04 18.55 -0.91
N PHE A 230 -12.79 19.42 -1.89
CA PHE A 230 -12.33 20.78 -1.66
C PHE A 230 -13.25 21.82 -2.32
N THR A 231 -13.48 22.90 -1.61
CA THR A 231 -14.13 24.13 -2.12
C THR A 231 -13.17 24.93 -3.01
N SER A 232 -13.67 25.99 -3.65
CA SER A 232 -12.88 26.86 -4.53
C SER A 232 -11.75 27.59 -3.79
N ASP A 233 -11.96 27.91 -2.52
CA ASP A 233 -11.02 28.50 -1.56
C ASP A 233 -10.18 27.45 -0.80
N LYS A 234 -10.18 26.20 -1.28
CA LYS A 234 -9.35 25.09 -0.78
C LYS A 234 -9.63 24.66 0.67
N VAL A 235 -10.83 24.93 1.18
CA VAL A 235 -11.29 24.35 2.45
C VAL A 235 -11.74 22.90 2.21
N PRO A 236 -11.21 21.92 2.96
CA PRO A 236 -11.64 20.53 2.84
C PRO A 236 -13.01 20.31 3.50
N VAL A 237 -13.96 19.77 2.74
CA VAL A 237 -15.35 19.55 3.13
C VAL A 237 -15.79 18.10 2.92
N LEU A 238 -16.85 17.70 3.61
CA LEU A 238 -17.35 16.32 3.58
C LEU A 238 -18.50 16.17 2.59
N LEU A 239 -18.25 15.53 1.44
CA LEU A 239 -19.24 15.36 0.38
C LEU A 239 -18.88 14.23 -0.58
N HIS A 240 -19.82 13.31 -0.80
CA HIS A 240 -19.60 12.19 -1.72
C HIS A 240 -19.54 12.61 -3.19
N ASN A 241 -20.52 13.38 -3.66
CA ASN A 241 -20.62 13.78 -5.07
C ASN A 241 -19.75 15.01 -5.35
N ALA A 242 -19.30 15.20 -6.59
CA ALA A 242 -18.62 16.44 -6.98
C ALA A 242 -19.56 17.66 -7.00
N THR A 243 -20.87 17.42 -6.99
CA THR A 243 -21.92 18.43 -6.94
C THR A 243 -22.77 18.30 -5.68
N ILE A 244 -23.34 19.41 -5.23
CA ILE A 244 -24.20 19.46 -4.03
C ILE A 244 -25.66 19.03 -4.33
N ASN A 245 -26.00 18.85 -5.61
CA ASN A 245 -27.38 18.70 -6.11
C ASN A 245 -28.19 17.58 -5.45
N ARG A 246 -27.55 16.47 -5.07
CA ARG A 246 -28.25 15.28 -4.56
C ARG A 246 -28.58 15.40 -3.08
N THR A 247 -27.73 16.07 -2.32
CA THR A 247 -27.72 16.04 -0.85
C THR A 247 -27.87 17.43 -0.27
N SER A 248 -28.37 18.39 -1.04
CA SER A 248 -28.68 19.73 -0.56
C SER A 248 -29.84 20.35 -1.33
N ASN A 249 -30.33 21.50 -0.88
CA ASN A 249 -31.27 22.35 -1.62
C ASN A 249 -30.60 23.24 -2.69
N GLY A 250 -29.28 23.14 -2.87
CA GLY A 250 -28.52 23.90 -3.86
C GLY A 250 -28.18 23.11 -5.13
N GLN A 251 -27.51 23.77 -6.07
CA GLN A 251 -26.98 23.13 -7.27
C GLN A 251 -25.59 23.68 -7.63
N GLY A 252 -24.74 22.83 -8.21
CA GLY A 252 -23.42 23.22 -8.71
C GLY A 252 -22.30 22.32 -8.17
N TYR A 253 -21.09 22.55 -8.70
CA TYR A 253 -19.88 21.85 -8.25
C TYR A 253 -19.35 22.46 -6.95
N ILE A 254 -19.00 21.61 -5.98
CA ILE A 254 -18.42 22.08 -4.73
C ILE A 254 -17.09 22.83 -4.96
N SER A 255 -16.33 22.41 -5.97
CA SER A 255 -15.07 23.05 -6.36
C SER A 255 -15.24 24.45 -6.98
N ALA A 256 -16.48 24.89 -7.22
CA ALA A 256 -16.80 26.21 -7.75
C ALA A 256 -17.42 27.15 -6.69
N MET A 257 -17.59 26.68 -5.45
CA MET A 257 -18.15 27.45 -4.32
C MET A 257 -17.07 27.63 -3.26
N THR A 258 -17.04 28.79 -2.61
CA THR A 258 -16.28 28.97 -1.36
C THR A 258 -16.93 28.17 -0.23
N TYR A 259 -16.21 27.96 0.86
CA TYR A 259 -16.78 27.27 2.01
C TYR A 259 -17.98 28.01 2.62
N GLU A 260 -17.87 29.33 2.76
CA GLU A 260 -18.94 30.16 3.32
C GLU A 260 -20.21 30.11 2.46
N GLU A 261 -20.06 30.17 1.12
CA GLU A 261 -21.19 29.97 0.20
C GLU A 261 -21.80 28.57 0.35
N ALA A 262 -20.97 27.52 0.40
CA ALA A 262 -21.45 26.15 0.54
C ALA A 262 -22.22 25.94 1.85
N ARG A 263 -21.85 26.61 2.95
CA ARG A 263 -22.55 26.55 4.24
C ARG A 263 -23.94 27.20 4.23
N THR A 264 -24.28 28.01 3.24
CA THR A 264 -25.62 28.63 3.14
C THR A 264 -26.71 27.64 2.70
N TYR A 265 -26.31 26.51 2.10
CA TYR A 265 -27.25 25.48 1.67
C TYR A 265 -27.60 24.51 2.81
N ASP A 266 -28.81 23.96 2.73
CA ASP A 266 -29.32 22.94 3.63
C ASP A 266 -28.96 21.56 3.07
N PHE A 267 -28.18 20.78 3.83
CA PHE A 267 -27.71 19.43 3.52
C PHE A 267 -28.49 18.31 4.22
N GLY A 268 -29.58 18.63 4.94
CA GLY A 268 -30.34 17.68 5.74
C GLY A 268 -31.79 17.49 5.34
N SER A 269 -32.48 18.54 4.85
CA SER A 269 -33.91 18.52 4.53
C SER A 269 -34.32 17.42 3.55
N TRP A 270 -33.43 17.01 2.65
CA TRP A 270 -33.68 15.92 1.69
C TRP A 270 -33.88 14.55 2.36
N MET A 271 -33.38 14.36 3.59
CA MET A 271 -33.58 13.16 4.39
C MET A 271 -34.84 13.24 5.26
N GLY A 272 -35.27 14.44 5.63
CA GLY A 272 -36.51 14.67 6.38
C GLY A 272 -36.48 15.97 7.20
N GLU A 273 -37.66 16.41 7.62
CA GLU A 273 -37.86 17.70 8.33
C GLU A 273 -37.07 17.80 9.65
N ALA A 274 -36.77 16.67 10.30
CA ALA A 274 -35.97 16.63 11.52
C ALA A 274 -34.50 17.10 11.33
N TYR A 275 -34.05 17.23 10.08
CA TYR A 275 -32.67 17.60 9.73
C TYR A 275 -32.57 18.93 8.99
N VAL A 276 -33.65 19.73 8.97
CA VAL A 276 -33.64 21.07 8.37
C VAL A 276 -32.50 21.90 8.94
N GLY A 277 -31.73 22.54 8.06
CA GLY A 277 -30.63 23.42 8.41
C GLY A 277 -29.30 22.73 8.73
N GLU A 278 -29.17 21.39 8.56
CA GLU A 278 -27.84 20.76 8.61
C GLU A 278 -26.95 21.37 7.52
N GLN A 279 -25.74 21.80 7.90
CA GLN A 279 -24.78 22.42 7.00
C GLN A 279 -23.72 21.40 6.57
N ILE A 280 -23.01 21.70 5.47
CA ILE A 280 -21.85 20.91 5.06
C ILE A 280 -20.71 21.01 6.10
N PRO A 281 -20.25 19.88 6.70
CA PRO A 281 -19.13 19.91 7.63
C PRO A 281 -17.80 20.15 6.90
N ASN A 282 -16.86 20.79 7.58
CA ASN A 282 -15.46 20.75 7.15
C ASN A 282 -14.70 19.60 7.82
N PHE A 283 -13.60 19.21 7.18
CA PHE A 283 -12.77 18.09 7.62
C PHE A 283 -12.18 18.28 9.03
N LYS A 284 -11.79 19.51 9.40
CA LYS A 284 -11.22 19.78 10.72
C LYS A 284 -12.25 19.56 11.83
N GLU A 285 -13.46 20.06 11.66
CA GLU A 285 -14.56 19.85 12.61
C GLU A 285 -14.83 18.34 12.79
N PHE A 286 -14.79 17.56 11.70
CA PHE A 286 -14.99 16.11 11.74
C PHE A 286 -13.89 15.34 12.47
N ILE A 287 -12.62 15.69 12.25
CA ILE A 287 -11.51 15.07 12.99
C ILE A 287 -11.63 15.40 14.49
N GLY A 288 -11.98 16.64 14.84
CA GLY A 288 -12.26 17.05 16.21
C GLY A 288 -13.41 16.25 16.83
N PHE A 289 -14.51 16.07 16.10
CA PHE A 289 -15.64 15.24 16.52
C PHE A 289 -15.22 13.78 16.76
N CYS A 290 -14.46 13.19 15.84
CA CYS A 290 -14.01 11.80 15.97
C CYS A 290 -13.14 11.60 17.21
N LYS A 291 -12.20 12.52 17.44
CA LYS A 291 -11.34 12.55 18.63
C LYS A 291 -12.15 12.64 19.92
N ALA A 292 -13.10 13.58 19.99
CA ALA A 292 -13.92 13.79 21.18
C ALA A 292 -14.80 12.58 21.54
N ASN A 293 -15.20 11.79 20.53
CA ASN A 293 -16.07 10.62 20.69
C ASN A 293 -15.31 9.28 20.66
N PHE A 294 -13.98 9.29 20.59
CA PHE A 294 -13.14 8.10 20.51
C PHE A 294 -13.54 7.15 19.37
N VAL A 295 -13.93 7.70 18.22
CA VAL A 295 -14.27 6.94 17.02
C VAL A 295 -13.17 7.08 15.96
N HIS A 296 -12.88 5.99 15.27
CA HIS A 296 -11.83 5.92 14.26
C HIS A 296 -12.34 6.40 12.88
N PRO A 297 -11.80 7.49 12.32
CA PRO A 297 -12.18 7.95 10.98
C PRO A 297 -11.57 7.12 9.85
N TYR A 298 -12.41 6.77 8.88
CA TYR A 298 -12.06 6.27 7.55
C TYR A 298 -12.29 7.38 6.53
N ILE A 299 -11.22 7.85 5.88
CA ILE A 299 -11.26 9.01 5.00
C ILE A 299 -11.10 8.56 3.55
N GLU A 300 -12.17 8.67 2.76
CA GLU A 300 -12.07 8.54 1.30
C GLU A 300 -11.56 9.87 0.71
N LEU A 301 -10.41 9.83 0.05
CA LEU A 301 -9.92 10.95 -0.74
C LEU A 301 -10.56 10.90 -2.13
N LYS A 302 -11.53 11.79 -2.40
CA LYS A 302 -12.19 11.84 -3.70
C LYS A 302 -11.29 12.49 -4.73
N LYS A 303 -11.28 11.88 -5.92
CA LYS A 303 -10.59 12.47 -7.07
C LYS A 303 -11.35 13.67 -7.58
N ASP A 304 -10.69 14.81 -7.55
CA ASP A 304 -11.12 16.05 -8.20
C ASP A 304 -9.99 16.58 -9.09
N ALA A 305 -10.36 17.29 -10.17
CA ALA A 305 -9.39 17.74 -11.18
C ALA A 305 -8.35 18.72 -10.60
N SER A 306 -8.70 19.46 -9.54
CA SER A 306 -7.85 20.47 -8.91
C SER A 306 -7.08 19.97 -7.68
N THR A 307 -7.33 18.74 -7.23
CA THR A 307 -6.68 18.18 -6.02
C THR A 307 -5.24 17.80 -6.34
N ASN A 308 -4.30 18.35 -5.55
CA ASN A 308 -2.86 18.15 -5.70
C ASN A 308 -2.22 17.54 -4.44
N TYR A 309 -0.89 17.44 -4.42
CA TYR A 309 -0.14 16.86 -3.33
C TYR A 309 -0.27 17.69 -2.04
N GLU A 310 -0.19 19.01 -2.16
CA GLU A 310 -0.27 19.97 -1.07
C GLU A 310 -1.64 19.93 -0.37
N ASP A 311 -2.71 19.73 -1.14
CA ASP A 311 -4.07 19.55 -0.61
C ASP A 311 -4.15 18.30 0.32
N ILE A 312 -3.59 17.16 -0.13
CA ILE A 312 -3.54 15.93 0.69
C ILE A 312 -2.60 16.09 1.88
N GLN A 313 -1.49 16.81 1.72
CA GLN A 313 -0.58 17.13 2.81
C GLN A 313 -1.28 17.96 3.89
N GLY A 314 -2.05 18.98 3.49
CA GLY A 314 -2.84 19.81 4.40
C GLY A 314 -3.85 19.02 5.22
N LEU A 315 -4.52 18.02 4.62
CA LEU A 315 -5.39 17.09 5.37
C LEU A 315 -4.63 16.33 6.45
N TYR A 316 -3.45 15.80 6.13
CA TYR A 316 -2.63 15.10 7.12
C TYR A 316 -2.12 16.03 8.23
N GLU A 317 -1.79 17.28 7.90
CA GLU A 317 -1.39 18.29 8.87
C GLU A 317 -2.52 18.65 9.83
N ILE A 318 -3.77 18.76 9.35
CA ILE A 318 -4.96 18.91 10.22
C ILE A 318 -5.07 17.74 11.20
N VAL A 319 -4.92 16.50 10.71
CA VAL A 319 -4.97 15.31 11.56
C VAL A 319 -3.84 15.29 12.60
N CYS A 320 -2.63 15.72 12.22
CA CYS A 320 -1.50 15.83 13.14
C CYS A 320 -1.71 16.90 14.22
N ALA A 321 -2.27 18.05 13.84
CA ALA A 321 -2.59 19.13 14.78
C ALA A 321 -3.59 18.66 15.86
N GLU A 322 -4.48 17.74 15.51
CA GLU A 322 -5.41 17.12 16.46
C GLU A 322 -4.83 15.93 17.24
N GLY A 323 -3.60 15.49 16.95
CA GLY A 323 -2.99 14.32 17.60
C GLY A 323 -3.57 12.98 17.15
N MET A 324 -4.26 12.96 16.01
CA MET A 324 -4.98 11.79 15.49
C MET A 324 -4.19 10.98 14.45
N GLN A 325 -2.94 11.34 14.16
CA GLN A 325 -2.14 10.82 13.05
C GLN A 325 -1.86 9.30 13.04
N GLN A 326 -2.10 8.61 14.15
CA GLN A 326 -2.00 7.14 14.25
C GLN A 326 -3.39 6.45 14.30
N ASN A 327 -4.47 7.22 14.31
CA ASN A 327 -5.85 6.78 14.51
C ASN A 327 -6.75 7.24 13.35
N VAL A 328 -6.22 7.27 12.11
CA VAL A 328 -6.98 7.57 10.89
C VAL A 328 -6.60 6.56 9.81
N SER A 329 -7.61 6.07 9.09
CA SER A 329 -7.43 5.27 7.88
C SER A 329 -7.70 6.11 6.64
N TRP A 330 -6.78 6.11 5.68
CA TRP A 330 -6.91 6.85 4.42
C TRP A 330 -7.14 5.87 3.28
N PHE A 331 -8.07 6.15 2.37
CA PHE A 331 -8.25 5.33 1.18
C PHE A 331 -8.74 6.14 -0.02
N SER A 332 -8.58 5.59 -1.21
CA SER A 332 -9.10 6.20 -2.44
C SER A 332 -9.26 5.17 -3.56
N PHE A 333 -10.12 5.49 -4.53
CA PHE A 333 -10.12 4.85 -5.83
C PHE A 333 -8.90 5.28 -6.67
N ASP A 334 -8.33 6.46 -6.38
CA ASP A 334 -7.15 6.97 -7.06
C ASP A 334 -5.87 6.48 -6.36
N TYR A 335 -5.12 5.66 -7.08
CA TYR A 335 -3.89 5.08 -6.57
C TYR A 335 -2.78 6.13 -6.35
N ASP A 336 -2.74 7.20 -7.14
CA ASP A 336 -1.72 8.24 -7.01
C ASP A 336 -1.87 9.01 -5.69
N TYR A 337 -3.10 9.21 -5.22
CA TYR A 337 -3.35 9.82 -3.91
C TYR A 337 -2.82 8.97 -2.76
N MET A 338 -2.91 7.65 -2.88
CA MET A 338 -2.34 6.72 -1.88
C MET A 338 -0.81 6.70 -1.94
N LEU A 339 -0.21 6.91 -3.11
CA LEU A 339 1.24 7.12 -3.23
C LEU A 339 1.69 8.43 -2.57
N TRP A 340 0.92 9.51 -2.72
CA TRP A 340 1.19 10.78 -2.06
C TRP A 340 1.04 10.66 -0.55
N MET A 341 -0.07 10.09 -0.04
CA MET A 341 -0.27 9.85 1.38
C MET A 341 0.85 8.99 1.98
N LYS A 342 1.31 7.96 1.26
CA LYS A 342 2.48 7.16 1.67
C LYS A 342 3.75 8.00 1.82
N GLU A 343 3.98 8.96 0.93
CA GLU A 343 5.15 9.83 0.97
C GLU A 343 5.05 10.85 2.12
N ILE A 344 3.87 11.44 2.31
CA ILE A 344 3.54 12.40 3.37
C ILE A 344 3.65 11.74 4.75
N ALA A 345 3.02 10.58 4.91
CA ALA A 345 2.85 9.88 6.17
C ALA A 345 3.25 8.40 6.06
N PRO A 346 4.56 8.07 6.15
CA PRO A 346 5.03 6.69 5.96
C PRO A 346 4.53 5.66 6.98
N THR A 347 3.89 6.10 8.08
CA THR A 347 3.27 5.25 9.11
C THR A 347 1.75 5.15 8.96
N ALA A 348 1.13 5.95 8.08
CA ALA A 348 -0.33 6.01 7.98
C ALA A 348 -0.93 4.69 7.53
N ASP A 349 -2.11 4.37 8.04
CA ASP A 349 -2.92 3.27 7.55
C ASP A 349 -3.58 3.65 6.21
N ILE A 350 -3.23 2.93 5.15
CA ILE A 350 -3.54 3.32 3.77
C ILE A 350 -4.26 2.19 3.05
N GLY A 351 -5.33 2.51 2.33
CA GLY A 351 -6.13 1.54 1.59
C GLY A 351 -6.42 1.92 0.15
N ILE A 352 -6.69 0.91 -0.67
CA ILE A 352 -7.26 1.10 -2.00
C ILE A 352 -8.70 0.59 -1.96
N VAL A 353 -9.64 1.35 -2.51
CA VAL A 353 -11.00 0.87 -2.75
C VAL A 353 -11.18 0.56 -4.24
N LEU A 354 -11.80 -0.59 -4.54
CA LEU A 354 -11.96 -1.05 -5.92
C LEU A 354 -13.29 -0.57 -6.51
N PRO A 355 -13.33 -0.22 -7.82
CA PRO A 355 -14.58 0.15 -8.48
C PRO A 355 -15.60 -1.00 -8.37
N GLY A 356 -16.88 -0.68 -8.29
CA GLY A 356 -17.91 -1.67 -7.97
C GLY A 356 -18.11 -2.74 -9.05
N LYS A 357 -19.23 -2.70 -9.79
CA LYS A 357 -19.62 -3.76 -10.75
C LYS A 357 -18.54 -4.08 -11.80
N ALA A 358 -17.80 -3.07 -12.28
CA ALA A 358 -16.79 -3.21 -13.34
C ALA A 358 -15.44 -3.79 -12.89
N SER A 359 -15.18 -3.94 -11.58
CA SER A 359 -13.90 -4.51 -11.12
C SER A 359 -13.86 -6.03 -11.25
N LEU A 360 -12.70 -6.53 -11.72
CA LEU A 360 -12.30 -7.94 -11.69
C LEU A 360 -11.95 -8.44 -10.27
N GLY A 361 -12.19 -7.63 -9.24
CA GLY A 361 -11.79 -7.88 -7.86
C GLY A 361 -10.31 -7.59 -7.62
N ILE A 362 -9.74 -8.22 -6.60
CA ILE A 362 -8.34 -8.04 -6.22
C ILE A 362 -7.45 -8.88 -7.15
N THR A 363 -7.00 -8.27 -8.25
CA THR A 363 -6.10 -8.88 -9.25
C THR A 363 -4.63 -8.80 -8.86
N GLU A 364 -3.74 -9.43 -9.64
CA GLU A 364 -2.28 -9.29 -9.48
C GLU A 364 -1.79 -7.83 -9.53
N ASP A 365 -2.41 -7.00 -10.38
CA ASP A 365 -2.09 -5.56 -10.42
C ASP A 365 -2.44 -4.88 -9.10
N VAL A 366 -3.62 -5.20 -8.54
CA VAL A 366 -4.04 -4.67 -7.23
C VAL A 366 -3.09 -5.13 -6.13
N PHE A 367 -2.72 -6.42 -6.09
CA PHE A 367 -1.70 -6.90 -5.14
C PHE A 367 -0.34 -6.19 -5.32
N GLY A 368 0.07 -5.96 -6.57
CA GLY A 368 1.28 -5.19 -6.87
C GLY A 368 1.24 -3.75 -6.34
N LYS A 369 0.08 -3.10 -6.48
CA LYS A 369 -0.19 -1.75 -5.93
C LYS A 369 -0.15 -1.75 -4.40
N LEU A 370 -0.85 -2.67 -3.75
CA LEU A 370 -0.89 -2.79 -2.29
C LEU A 370 0.50 -3.08 -1.70
N GLU A 371 1.26 -3.99 -2.31
CA GLU A 371 2.65 -4.26 -1.91
C GLU A 371 3.54 -3.02 -2.10
N ASN A 372 3.33 -2.27 -3.19
CA ASN A 372 4.05 -1.01 -3.40
C ASN A 372 3.63 0.08 -2.42
N LEU A 373 2.46 0.02 -1.77
CA LEU A 373 2.07 0.96 -0.71
C LEU A 373 2.77 0.68 0.62
N LYS A 374 3.20 -0.55 0.88
CA LYS A 374 3.90 -0.89 2.13
C LYS A 374 5.23 -0.13 2.30
N THR A 375 5.43 0.43 3.49
CA THR A 375 6.68 1.06 3.95
C THR A 375 7.45 0.13 4.89
N GLY A 376 6.78 -0.89 5.44
CA GLY A 376 7.28 -1.78 6.48
C GLY A 376 7.01 -1.27 7.90
N ILE A 377 6.43 -0.08 8.03
CA ILE A 377 5.99 0.52 9.31
C ILE A 377 4.55 1.04 9.26
N ASN A 378 3.92 1.01 8.09
CA ASN A 378 2.48 1.25 7.92
C ASN A 378 1.70 -0.06 7.84
N THR A 379 0.39 0.07 7.95
CA THR A 379 -0.60 -0.94 7.57
C THR A 379 -1.16 -0.62 6.18
N VAL A 380 -1.56 -1.67 5.45
CA VAL A 380 -2.18 -1.53 4.13
C VAL A 380 -3.41 -2.41 4.07
N PHE A 381 -4.52 -1.84 3.58
CA PHE A 381 -5.77 -2.56 3.40
C PHE A 381 -6.31 -2.44 1.98
N VAL A 382 -7.28 -3.29 1.66
CA VAL A 382 -8.05 -3.18 0.42
C VAL A 382 -9.54 -3.33 0.72
N SER A 383 -10.32 -2.47 0.10
CA SER A 383 -11.77 -2.41 0.23
C SER A 383 -12.43 -2.89 -1.05
N ASP A 384 -13.25 -3.92 -0.93
CA ASP A 384 -14.09 -4.44 -2.02
C ASP A 384 -15.36 -5.07 -1.44
N TYR A 385 -16.29 -5.45 -2.32
CA TYR A 385 -17.49 -6.18 -1.91
C TYR A 385 -17.12 -7.56 -1.39
N ALA A 386 -17.64 -7.93 -0.22
CA ALA A 386 -17.37 -9.23 0.40
C ALA A 386 -17.65 -10.41 -0.56
N ARG A 387 -18.79 -10.35 -1.26
CA ARG A 387 -19.21 -11.32 -2.28
C ARG A 387 -18.23 -11.50 -3.45
N LYS A 388 -17.29 -10.57 -3.67
CA LYS A 388 -16.27 -10.66 -4.72
C LYS A 388 -14.96 -11.30 -4.25
N ILE A 389 -14.79 -11.53 -2.95
CA ILE A 389 -13.55 -12.07 -2.41
C ILE A 389 -13.61 -13.60 -2.46
N SER A 390 -12.92 -14.17 -3.44
CA SER A 390 -12.78 -15.63 -3.53
C SER A 390 -11.92 -16.19 -2.37
N PRO A 391 -12.07 -17.47 -1.98
CA PRO A 391 -11.22 -18.10 -0.97
C PRO A 391 -9.72 -18.03 -1.28
N ALA A 392 -9.35 -18.03 -2.57
CA ALA A 392 -7.96 -17.90 -3.00
C ALA A 392 -7.41 -16.49 -2.76
N VAL A 393 -8.20 -15.45 -3.05
CA VAL A 393 -7.86 -14.05 -2.79
C VAL A 393 -7.75 -13.80 -1.29
N LEU A 394 -8.74 -14.27 -0.51
CA LEU A 394 -8.73 -14.19 0.95
C LEU A 394 -7.49 -14.84 1.56
N LEU A 395 -7.15 -16.05 1.12
CA LEU A 395 -5.94 -16.75 1.57
C LEU A 395 -4.68 -15.95 1.23
N ARG A 396 -4.62 -15.34 0.05
CA ARG A 396 -3.47 -14.51 -0.34
C ARG A 396 -3.37 -13.24 0.49
N CYS A 397 -4.49 -12.56 0.76
CA CYS A 397 -4.50 -11.41 1.66
C CYS A 397 -3.93 -11.78 3.04
N LYS A 398 -4.34 -12.93 3.59
CA LYS A 398 -3.78 -13.52 4.83
C LYS A 398 -2.27 -13.77 4.75
N GLU A 399 -1.79 -14.32 3.64
CA GLU A 399 -0.37 -14.63 3.44
C GLU A 399 0.52 -13.39 3.21
N GLU A 400 -0.05 -12.35 2.60
CA GLU A 400 0.64 -11.10 2.30
C GLU A 400 0.48 -10.02 3.37
N GLU A 401 -0.30 -10.29 4.43
CA GLU A 401 -0.60 -9.34 5.52
C GLU A 401 -1.20 -8.05 4.93
N ILE A 402 -2.25 -8.23 4.12
CA ILE A 402 -3.08 -7.17 3.56
C ILE A 402 -4.44 -7.27 4.23
N ASP A 403 -4.86 -6.23 4.95
CA ASP A 403 -6.14 -6.26 5.63
C ASP A 403 -7.29 -6.11 4.63
N LEU A 404 -8.43 -6.69 4.97
CA LEU A 404 -9.66 -6.58 4.18
C LEU A 404 -10.68 -5.70 4.90
N VAL A 405 -11.27 -4.79 4.15
CA VAL A 405 -12.45 -4.02 4.57
C VAL A 405 -13.61 -4.37 3.63
N ALA A 406 -14.70 -4.89 4.17
CA ALA A 406 -15.86 -5.26 3.36
C ALA A 406 -16.73 -4.02 3.07
N ARG A 407 -17.32 -3.98 1.87
CA ARG A 407 -18.37 -3.01 1.49
C ARG A 407 -19.72 -3.70 1.29
N ASP A 408 -20.79 -2.88 1.29
CA ASP A 408 -22.18 -3.29 1.09
C ASP A 408 -22.64 -4.31 2.14
N ILE A 409 -22.29 -4.13 3.41
CA ILE A 409 -22.90 -4.96 4.47
C ILE A 409 -24.23 -4.34 4.83
N THR A 410 -25.31 -5.06 4.51
CA THR A 410 -26.69 -4.58 4.62
C THR A 410 -27.53 -5.36 5.64
N SER A 411 -26.99 -6.44 6.20
CA SER A 411 -27.63 -7.17 7.30
C SER A 411 -26.61 -7.68 8.32
N MET A 412 -27.09 -7.97 9.54
CA MET A 412 -26.28 -8.67 10.55
C MET A 412 -25.89 -10.08 10.11
N GLU A 413 -26.70 -10.74 9.27
CA GLU A 413 -26.36 -12.05 8.71
C GLU A 413 -25.14 -11.96 7.79
N GLU A 414 -25.10 -11.00 6.88
CA GLU A 414 -23.93 -10.74 6.02
C GLU A 414 -22.69 -10.41 6.85
N TRP A 415 -22.86 -9.63 7.92
CA TRP A 415 -21.79 -9.31 8.87
C TRP A 415 -21.21 -10.55 9.54
N TYR A 416 -22.07 -11.39 10.14
CA TYR A 416 -21.63 -12.61 10.83
C TYR A 416 -21.07 -13.66 9.86
N ALA A 417 -21.43 -13.60 8.58
CA ALA A 417 -20.88 -14.47 7.54
C ALA A 417 -19.46 -14.09 7.09
N LEU A 418 -18.94 -12.91 7.46
CA LEU A 418 -17.60 -12.49 7.08
C LEU A 418 -16.51 -13.37 7.72
N ASP A 419 -15.46 -13.65 6.96
CA ASP A 419 -14.28 -14.32 7.51
C ASP A 419 -13.64 -13.43 8.61
N PRO A 420 -13.23 -13.98 9.77
CA PRO A 420 -12.66 -13.20 10.86
C PRO A 420 -11.37 -12.42 10.55
N TYR A 421 -10.81 -12.61 9.35
CA TYR A 421 -9.67 -11.84 8.85
C TYR A 421 -10.03 -10.47 8.28
N TYR A 422 -11.30 -10.22 7.96
CA TYR A 422 -11.73 -8.85 7.75
C TYR A 422 -11.43 -8.04 9.01
N ARG A 423 -10.91 -6.83 8.85
CA ARG A 423 -10.65 -5.95 10.00
C ARG A 423 -11.83 -5.04 10.30
N ALA A 424 -12.65 -4.77 9.29
CA ALA A 424 -13.80 -3.89 9.39
C ALA A 424 -14.76 -4.09 8.20
N ALA A 425 -15.96 -3.53 8.30
CA ALA A 425 -16.89 -3.47 7.18
C ALA A 425 -17.73 -2.20 7.20
N PHE A 426 -18.00 -1.63 6.03
CA PHE A 426 -18.95 -0.53 5.87
C PHE A 426 -20.37 -1.05 6.05
N ALA A 427 -21.08 -0.47 7.01
CA ALA A 427 -22.48 -0.72 7.23
C ALA A 427 -23.31 0.22 6.36
N ASP A 428 -24.05 -0.36 5.42
CA ASP A 428 -24.95 0.36 4.51
C ASP A 428 -26.40 0.33 4.99
N ALA A 429 -26.76 -0.61 5.88
CA ALA A 429 -28.10 -0.74 6.46
C ALA A 429 -28.15 -1.51 7.81
N VAL A 430 -27.03 -1.60 8.55
CA VAL A 430 -26.88 -2.48 9.72
C VAL A 430 -26.92 -1.75 11.06
#